data_AF-A0A645AGT4-F1
#
_entry.id   AF-A0A645AGT4-F1
#
_cell.length_a   1.000
_cell.length_b   1.000
_cell.length_c   1.000
_cell.angle_alpha   90.00
_cell.angle_beta   90.00
_cell.angle_gamma   90.00
#
_symmetry.space_group_name_H-M   'P 1'
#
loop_
_entity.id
_entity.type
_entity.pdbx_description
1 polymer ?
#
loop_
_entity_poly.entity_id
_entity_poly.type
_entity_poly.pdbx_seq_one_letter_code
_entity_poly.pdbx_strand_id
1 'polypeptide(L)'
;MKDVLKLIRQAQWRWDFSVASHGASFHAPQEIQRILGHGLDRALQARLSIAKVLAKNGFTGDVPMPDISTKEKAQQYIGLDMKKEHQEKEQFLKVTVPKWLEKAKAKGRLAQI
;
A
#
# COMPACT_ATOMS: atom_id res chain seq x y z
N MET A 1 13.69 -15.88 -7.47
CA MET A 1 12.89 -14.74 -6.96
C MET A 1 12.89 -13.50 -7.86
N LYS A 2 13.98 -13.14 -8.56
CA LYS A 2 14.03 -11.91 -9.39
C LYS A 2 12.82 -11.73 -10.32
N ASP A 3 12.47 -12.74 -11.10
CA ASP A 3 11.36 -12.64 -12.06
C ASP A 3 9.98 -12.61 -11.37
N VAL A 4 9.83 -13.36 -10.27
CA VAL A 4 8.62 -13.31 -9.41
C VAL A 4 8.40 -11.88 -8.89
N LEU A 5 9.44 -11.25 -8.33
CA LEU A 5 9.35 -9.90 -7.79
C LEU A 5 9.05 -8.87 -8.90
N LYS A 6 9.58 -9.07 -10.10
CA LYS A 6 9.25 -8.23 -11.27
C LYS A 6 7.76 -8.34 -11.64
N LEU A 7 7.19 -9.54 -11.62
CA LEU A 7 5.75 -9.76 -11.87
C LEU A 7 4.88 -9.13 -10.78
N ILE A 8 5.24 -9.30 -9.50
CA ILE A 8 4.54 -8.66 -8.37
C ILE A 8 4.57 -7.14 -8.52
N ARG A 9 5.74 -6.55 -8.81
CA ARG A 9 5.89 -5.11 -9.07
C ARG A 9 4.96 -4.64 -10.19
N GLN A 10 4.91 -5.38 -11.29
CA GLN A 10 4.07 -5.03 -12.45
C GLN A 10 2.57 -5.16 -12.17
N ALA A 11 2.18 -6.18 -11.40
CA ALA A 11 0.80 -6.40 -10.98
C ALA A 11 0.33 -5.28 -10.04
N GLN A 12 1.10 -5.03 -8.98
CA GLN A 12 0.76 -4.03 -7.97
C GLN A 12 0.76 -2.61 -8.56
N TRP A 13 1.70 -2.28 -9.45
CA TRP A 13 1.68 -0.98 -10.15
C TRP A 13 0.37 -0.74 -10.92
N ARG A 14 -0.14 -1.76 -11.63
CA ARG A 14 -1.38 -1.65 -12.41
C ARG A 14 -2.60 -1.53 -11.51
N TRP A 15 -2.66 -2.35 -10.46
CA TRP A 15 -3.72 -2.26 -9.46
C TRP A 15 -3.74 -0.88 -8.80
N ASP A 16 -2.59 -0.40 -8.33
CA ASP A 16 -2.45 0.87 -7.62
C ASP A 16 -2.79 2.05 -8.54
N PHE A 17 -2.25 2.08 -9.77
CA PHE A 17 -2.64 3.09 -10.77
C PHE A 17 -4.15 3.13 -11.00
N SER A 18 -4.80 1.95 -11.05
CA SER A 18 -6.23 1.84 -11.30
C SER A 18 -7.11 2.36 -10.15
N VAL A 19 -6.67 2.24 -8.90
CA VAL A 19 -7.49 2.56 -7.72
C VAL A 19 -7.02 3.81 -6.96
N ALA A 20 -5.83 4.35 -7.27
CA ALA A 20 -5.30 5.56 -6.65
C ALA A 20 -6.16 6.81 -6.96
N SER A 21 -6.86 6.82 -8.10
CA SER A 21 -7.89 7.82 -8.39
C SER A 21 -9.25 7.29 -7.95
N HIS A 22 -9.81 7.91 -6.91
CA HIS A 22 -11.14 7.57 -6.40
C HIS A 22 -12.26 7.71 -7.47
N GLY A 23 -12.09 8.59 -8.47
CA GLY A 23 -13.06 8.81 -9.55
C GLY A 23 -12.81 7.98 -10.81
N ALA A 24 -11.82 7.08 -10.82
CA ALA A 24 -11.37 6.39 -12.04
C ALA A 24 -12.44 5.48 -12.64
N SER A 25 -13.29 4.89 -11.80
CA SER A 25 -14.45 4.10 -12.22
C SER A 25 -15.49 4.90 -13.01
N PHE A 26 -15.48 6.23 -12.91
CA PHE A 26 -16.37 7.12 -13.67
C PHE A 26 -15.65 7.80 -14.82
N HIS A 27 -14.46 8.38 -14.59
CA HIS A 27 -13.74 9.15 -15.62
C HIS A 27 -13.23 8.29 -16.79
N ALA A 28 -12.84 7.04 -16.53
CA ALA A 28 -12.30 6.14 -17.56
C ALA A 28 -12.56 4.65 -17.28
N PRO A 29 -13.80 4.21 -17.02
CA PRO A 29 -14.11 2.86 -16.54
C PRO A 29 -13.52 1.74 -17.39
N GLN A 30 -13.57 1.85 -18.73
CA GLN A 30 -13.07 0.82 -19.64
C GLN A 30 -11.54 0.71 -19.57
N GLU A 31 -10.84 1.82 -19.45
CA GLU A 31 -9.38 1.84 -19.31
C GLU A 31 -8.95 1.24 -17.98
N ILE A 32 -9.65 1.56 -16.90
CA ILE A 32 -9.40 1.00 -15.58
C ILE A 32 -9.62 -0.51 -15.57
N GLN A 33 -10.71 -0.99 -16.17
CA GLN A 33 -10.96 -2.43 -16.31
C GLN A 33 -9.86 -3.11 -17.12
N ARG A 34 -9.40 -2.51 -18.22
CA ARG A 34 -8.29 -3.05 -19.03
C ARG A 34 -6.99 -3.16 -18.23
N ILE A 35 -6.63 -2.12 -17.48
CA ILE A 35 -5.42 -2.10 -16.65
C ILE A 35 -5.52 -3.12 -15.52
N LEU A 36 -6.68 -3.22 -14.85
CA LEU A 36 -6.92 -4.22 -13.81
C LEU A 36 -6.81 -5.65 -14.37
N GLY A 37 -7.36 -5.91 -15.56
CA GLY A 37 -7.21 -7.19 -16.25
C GLY A 37 -5.75 -7.55 -16.50
N HIS A 38 -4.94 -6.60 -16.97
CA HIS A 38 -3.49 -6.79 -17.11
C HIS A 38 -2.77 -7.00 -15.77
N GLY A 39 -3.23 -6.34 -14.70
CA GLY A 39 -2.70 -6.54 -13.35
C GLY A 39 -2.95 -7.96 -12.84
N LEU A 40 -4.17 -8.46 -13.07
CA LEU A 40 -4.58 -9.83 -12.71
C LEU A 40 -3.76 -10.90 -13.43
N ASP A 41 -3.49 -10.73 -14.73
CA ASP A 41 -2.61 -11.62 -15.50
C ASP A 41 -1.20 -11.71 -14.88
N ARG A 42 -0.59 -10.57 -14.53
CA ARG A 42 0.73 -10.54 -13.88
C ARG A 42 0.72 -11.16 -12.49
N ALA A 43 -0.34 -10.95 -11.72
CA ALA A 43 -0.52 -11.59 -10.41
C ALA A 43 -0.62 -13.12 -10.55
N LEU A 44 -1.36 -13.62 -11.53
CA LEU A 44 -1.46 -15.05 -11.80
C LEU A 44 -0.11 -15.65 -12.18
N GLN A 45 0.63 -15.02 -13.10
CA GLN A 45 1.98 -15.45 -13.48
C GLN A 45 2.94 -15.46 -12.29
N ALA A 46 2.84 -14.47 -11.40
CA ALA A 46 3.62 -14.43 -10.16
C ALA A 46 3.27 -15.63 -9.26
N ARG A 47 1.98 -15.91 -9.04
CA ARG A 47 1.53 -17.04 -8.21
C ARG A 47 1.99 -18.39 -8.76
N LEU A 48 1.89 -18.61 -10.07
CA LEU A 48 2.39 -19.84 -10.71
C LEU A 48 3.91 -20.00 -10.54
N SER A 49 4.64 -18.90 -10.68
CA SER A 49 6.10 -18.89 -10.50
C SER A 49 6.49 -19.14 -9.04
N ILE A 50 5.74 -18.58 -8.09
CA ILE A 50 5.91 -18.82 -6.64
C ILE A 50 5.64 -20.29 -6.31
N ALA A 51 4.57 -20.89 -6.83
CA ALA A 51 4.26 -22.30 -6.60
C ALA A 51 5.42 -23.22 -7.02
N LYS A 52 6.07 -22.94 -8.17
CA LYS A 52 7.27 -23.66 -8.60
C LYS A 52 8.45 -23.48 -7.64
N VAL A 53 8.65 -22.28 -7.09
CA VAL A 53 9.69 -22.01 -6.10
C VAL A 53 9.40 -22.77 -4.80
N LEU A 54 8.17 -22.74 -4.31
CA LEU A 54 7.74 -23.44 -3.09
C LEU A 54 7.92 -24.95 -3.22
N ALA A 55 7.50 -25.54 -4.35
CA ALA A 55 7.67 -26.96 -4.61
C ALA A 55 9.15 -27.38 -4.61
N LYS A 56 10.05 -26.56 -5.17
CA LYS A 56 11.51 -26.80 -5.10
C LYS A 56 12.05 -26.75 -3.68
N ASN A 57 11.37 -26.07 -2.76
CA ASN A 57 11.72 -26.01 -1.34
C ASN A 57 10.90 -27.03 -0.50
N GLY A 58 10.25 -28.00 -1.13
CA GLY A 58 9.52 -29.07 -0.44
C GLY A 58 8.12 -28.69 0.05
N PHE A 59 7.58 -27.53 -0.35
CA PHE A 59 6.23 -27.10 0.02
C PHE A 59 5.28 -27.16 -1.17
N THR A 60 4.24 -27.98 -1.07
CA THR A 60 3.26 -28.21 -2.15
C THR A 60 1.81 -27.93 -1.74
N GLY A 61 1.58 -27.49 -0.51
CA GLY A 61 0.26 -27.14 -0.01
C GLY A 61 -0.14 -25.71 -0.36
N ASP A 62 -1.31 -25.31 0.14
CA ASP A 62 -1.74 -23.92 0.11
C ASP A 62 -0.94 -23.09 1.11
N VAL A 63 -0.43 -21.93 0.67
CA VAL A 63 0.27 -21.01 1.56
C VAL A 63 -0.75 -20.43 2.55
N PRO A 64 -0.59 -20.65 3.86
CA PRO A 64 -1.52 -20.13 4.85
C PRO A 64 -1.48 -18.60 4.85
N MET A 65 -2.66 -17.98 4.82
CA MET A 65 -2.80 -16.53 4.97
C MET A 65 -3.04 -16.18 6.43
N PRO A 66 -2.37 -15.15 6.98
CA PRO A 66 -2.74 -14.61 8.28
C PRO A 66 -4.17 -14.05 8.28
N ASP A 67 -4.74 -13.89 9.47
CA ASP A 67 -5.97 -13.14 9.61
C ASP A 67 -5.70 -11.64 9.39
N ILE A 68 -6.22 -11.10 8.28
CA ILE A 68 -6.17 -9.68 7.92
C ILE A 68 -7.57 -9.07 7.82
N SER A 69 -8.55 -9.64 8.54
CA SER A 69 -9.95 -9.20 8.53
C SER A 69 -10.16 -7.79 9.08
N THR A 70 -9.20 -7.26 9.85
CA THR A 70 -9.22 -5.87 10.32
C THR A 70 -7.90 -5.18 10.00
N LYS A 71 -7.95 -3.85 9.96
CA LYS A 71 -6.77 -2.99 9.77
C LYS A 71 -5.69 -3.30 10.82
N GLU A 72 -6.08 -3.45 12.08
CA GLU A 72 -5.19 -3.68 13.21
C GLU A 72 -4.47 -5.03 13.07
N LYS A 73 -5.20 -6.09 12.68
CA LYS A 73 -4.60 -7.41 12.44
C LYS A 73 -3.62 -7.38 11.28
N ALA A 74 -3.95 -6.68 10.20
CA ALA A 74 -3.05 -6.51 9.06
C ALA A 74 -1.78 -5.73 9.42
N GLN A 75 -1.91 -4.63 10.19
CA GLN A 75 -0.78 -3.83 10.68
C GLN A 75 0.13 -4.63 11.60
N GLN A 76 -0.45 -5.41 12.52
CA GLN A 76 0.29 -6.30 13.41
C GLN A 76 1.04 -7.38 12.63
N TYR A 77 0.40 -8.00 11.64
CA TYR A 77 1.01 -9.06 10.83
C TYR A 77 2.28 -8.60 10.11
N ILE A 78 2.30 -7.37 9.60
CA ILE A 78 3.47 -6.80 8.92
C ILE A 78 4.48 -6.14 9.88
N GLY A 79 4.24 -6.20 11.20
CA GLY A 79 5.18 -5.77 12.23
C GLY A 79 5.14 -4.28 12.60
N LEU A 80 4.04 -3.56 12.35
CA LEU A 80 3.90 -2.16 12.75
C LEU A 80 3.55 -2.02 14.24
N ASP A 81 4.33 -1.22 14.99
CA ASP A 81 3.97 -0.79 16.34
C ASP A 81 3.07 0.46 16.27
N MET A 82 1.78 0.22 16.05
CA MET A 82 0.82 1.31 15.86
C MET A 82 0.66 2.21 17.08
N LYS A 83 0.90 1.69 18.30
CA LYS A 83 0.84 2.51 19.51
C LYS A 83 1.96 3.54 19.49
N LYS A 84 3.18 3.11 19.19
CA LYS A 84 4.34 4.00 19.06
C LYS A 84 4.15 4.99 17.91
N GLU A 85 3.76 4.53 16.72
CA GLU A 85 3.52 5.40 15.56
C GLU A 85 2.50 6.51 15.85
N HIS A 86 1.41 6.18 16.55
CA HIS A 86 0.41 7.17 16.94
C HIS A 86 0.93 8.15 17.99
N GLN A 87 1.65 7.68 19.01
CA GLN A 87 2.23 8.55 20.03
C GLN A 87 3.24 9.53 19.44
N GLU A 88 4.14 9.07 18.58
CA GLU A 88 5.13 9.92 17.91
C GLU A 88 4.45 10.94 16.98
N LYS A 89 3.41 10.51 16.25
CA LYS A 89 2.65 11.43 15.38
C LYS A 89 1.90 12.48 16.21
N GLU A 90 1.29 12.11 17.33
CA GLU A 90 0.63 13.05 18.23
C GLU A 90 1.62 14.08 18.81
N GLN A 91 2.81 13.63 19.23
CA GLN A 91 3.84 14.53 19.72
C GLN A 91 4.29 15.50 18.62
N PHE A 92 4.49 15.02 17.39
CA PHE A 92 4.80 15.87 16.25
C PHE A 92 3.72 16.94 16.02
N LEU A 93 2.45 16.55 16.05
CA LEU A 93 1.31 17.46 15.86
C LEU A 93 1.18 18.48 16.99
N LYS A 94 1.46 18.10 18.25
CA LYS A 94 1.36 18.99 19.42
C LYS A 94 2.55 19.94 19.55
N VAL A 95 3.73 19.55 19.06
CA VAL A 95 4.98 20.31 19.29
C VAL A 95 5.49 21.02 18.04
N THR A 96 5.53 20.32 16.91
CA THR A 96 6.20 20.83 15.69
C THR A 96 5.26 21.67 14.84
N VAL A 97 4.02 21.21 14.64
CA VAL A 97 3.05 21.93 13.80
C VAL A 97 2.73 23.33 14.34
N PRO A 98 2.48 23.55 15.65
CA PRO A 98 2.23 24.89 16.17
C PRO A 98 3.40 25.85 15.93
N LYS A 99 4.64 25.40 16.14
CA LYS A 99 5.85 26.20 15.86
C LYS A 99 5.96 26.58 14.38
N TRP A 100 5.56 25.68 13.46
CA TRP A 100 5.52 25.99 12.02
C TRP A 100 4.46 27.05 11.71
N LEU A 101 3.28 26.93 12.31
CA LEU A 101 2.19 27.89 12.13
C LEU A 101 2.55 29.27 12.68
N GLU A 102 3.14 29.35 13.87
CA GLU A 102 3.65 30.62 14.46
C GLU A 102 4.69 31.27 13.55
N LYS A 103 5.68 30.50 13.09
CA LYS A 103 6.72 30.99 12.18
C LYS A 103 6.14 31.45 10.84
N ALA A 104 5.13 30.76 10.31
CA ALA A 104 4.47 31.15 9.08
C ALA A 104 3.69 32.46 9.25
N LYS A 105 2.96 32.62 10.37
CA LYS A 105 2.23 33.86 10.71
C LYS A 105 3.19 35.04 10.90
N ALA A 106 4.28 34.86 11.65
CA ALA A 106 5.28 35.91 11.88
C ALA A 106 5.95 36.40 10.59
N LYS A 107 6.02 35.54 9.56
CA LYS A 107 6.58 35.87 8.24
C LYS A 107 5.52 36.32 7.22
N GLY A 108 4.26 36.52 7.64
CA GLY A 108 3.17 36.92 6.75
C GLY A 108 2.82 35.87 5.67
N ARG A 109 3.19 34.60 5.85
CA ARG A 109 2.91 33.50 4.90
C ARG A 109 1.64 32.71 5.23
N LEU A 110 1.03 33.01 6.37
CA LEU A 110 -0.25 32.44 6.79
C LEU A 110 -1.12 33.58 7.30
N ALA A 111 -2.37 33.63 6.83
CA ALA A 111 -3.33 34.64 7.27
C ALA A 111 -3.51 34.59 8.80
N GLN A 112 -3.58 35.76 9.42
CA GLN A 112 -4.06 35.88 10.79
C GLN A 112 -5.59 35.87 10.70
N ILE A 113 -6.17 34.70 10.95
CA ILE A 113 -7.61 34.55 11.22
C ILE A 113 -7.82 34.79 12.70
#